data_AF-A0A2S5B3C0-F1
#
_entry.id   AF-A0A2S5B3C0-F1
#
_cell.length_a   1.000
_cell.length_b   1.000
_cell.length_c   1.000
_cell.angle_alpha   90.00
_cell.angle_beta   90.00
_cell.angle_gamma   90.00
#
_symmetry.space_group_name_H-M   'P 1'
#
loop_
_entity.id
_entity.type
_entity.pdbx_description
1 polymer ?
#
loop_
_entity_poly.entity_id
_entity_poly.type
_entity_poly.pdbx_seq_one_letter_code
_entity_poly.pdbx_strand_id
1 'polypeptide(L)'
;MSECGHTVLPGSFRDCQAIHTPQQSTPESALSAIADVHGCDRRSQTSTAPTLCPPRIATRRYRVHPSPYYHQLANLLMSSAKPNPDPTNIACVTVLGEHIAKPFRTQIQDATAQLRPRPKLVGILANSGAPSRAYANWTAKACEAVGIDYELREVGIVADGASEGTAEQGEVEEAILSANEDDAVNGIMVYYPIFGPRQDGYLQQAVSPLKDVEGLNFAWLFSLYHNIRFIDPRKIAMAAQVLTPSPLQISASAATPSTSTATALPDQQTPDGLVKAVLPCTPLAIVKTLEHCQVYNPLRPYGSRAFGRTITVVNRSEVVGRPLAALLANDGARVFSVDLDGVQEFTRKKVVEGEEGKKSNFHPYHVIKKCDMSLEQCLAASDVVIGGVPSKSYKIPTAQLKEGVVAINFSESKNFEDDIKDKASIYCPGIGKATIVLLQRNLLRLREYQASLRQGLAQGQVHQ
;
A
#
# COMPACT_ATOMS: atom_id res chain seq x y z
N MET A 1 10.04 -37.20 -43.40
CA MET A 1 10.80 -37.05 -44.66
C MET A 1 11.70 -35.83 -44.53
N SER A 2 13.01 -36.04 -44.71
CA SER A 2 14.11 -35.09 -45.02
C SER A 2 14.27 -33.83 -44.14
N GLU A 3 15.25 -33.71 -43.24
CA GLU A 3 16.72 -33.56 -43.41
C GLU A 3 17.22 -32.29 -44.13
N CYS A 4 18.28 -31.71 -43.51
CA CYS A 4 19.35 -30.80 -43.96
C CYS A 4 19.35 -29.45 -43.21
N GLY A 5 20.40 -28.99 -42.51
CA GLY A 5 21.80 -29.43 -42.43
C GLY A 5 22.77 -28.28 -42.77
N HIS A 6 23.70 -27.99 -41.85
CA HIS A 6 24.99 -27.27 -42.01
C HIS A 6 24.92 -25.73 -42.28
N THR A 7 25.85 -24.85 -41.85
CA THR A 7 27.27 -24.97 -41.46
C THR A 7 27.73 -23.78 -40.58
N VAL A 8 28.93 -23.94 -40.01
CA VAL A 8 29.69 -23.24 -38.97
C VAL A 8 30.69 -22.17 -39.52
N LEU A 9 30.77 -20.99 -38.86
CA LEU A 9 31.92 -20.08 -38.56
C LEU A 9 32.87 -19.53 -39.67
N PRO A 10 33.88 -18.67 -39.38
CA PRO A 10 34.06 -17.53 -38.43
C PRO A 10 34.70 -16.27 -39.10
N GLY A 11 34.81 -15.15 -38.36
CA GLY A 11 35.58 -13.97 -38.78
C GLY A 11 36.23 -13.22 -37.61
N SER A 12 37.56 -13.30 -37.54
CA SER A 12 38.51 -12.72 -36.57
C SER A 12 38.92 -11.28 -36.91
N PHE A 13 39.25 -10.45 -35.90
CA PHE A 13 40.35 -9.44 -35.89
C PHE A 13 40.48 -8.91 -34.43
N ARG A 14 41.43 -9.40 -33.62
CA ARG A 14 42.80 -8.91 -33.32
C ARG A 14 42.91 -7.57 -32.56
N ASP A 15 43.23 -7.72 -31.28
CA ASP A 15 44.32 -7.12 -30.48
C ASP A 15 44.71 -5.63 -30.64
N CYS A 16 44.69 -4.92 -29.50
CA CYS A 16 45.82 -4.14 -29.01
C CYS A 16 45.77 -4.01 -27.47
N GLN A 17 46.72 -4.65 -26.78
CA GLN A 17 47.19 -4.29 -25.43
C GLN A 17 47.86 -2.89 -25.51
N ALA A 18 47.97 -2.05 -24.48
CA ALA A 18 48.80 -2.25 -23.29
C ALA A 18 48.87 -0.96 -22.42
N ILE A 19 48.89 -1.16 -21.08
CA ILE A 19 49.77 -0.54 -20.05
C ILE A 19 49.62 0.97 -19.70
N HIS A 20 49.13 1.28 -18.48
CA HIS A 20 49.94 1.85 -17.36
C HIS A 20 49.07 2.22 -16.12
N THR A 21 49.38 1.60 -14.99
CA THR A 21 49.26 2.15 -13.61
C THR A 21 50.66 2.58 -13.14
N PRO A 22 50.83 3.54 -12.22
CA PRO A 22 50.85 3.21 -10.78
C PRO A 22 50.46 4.32 -9.74
N GLN A 23 50.26 3.84 -8.49
CA GLN A 23 50.53 4.45 -7.16
C GLN A 23 49.61 5.58 -6.62
N GLN A 24 48.90 5.36 -5.49
CA GLN A 24 49.31 5.44 -4.05
C GLN A 24 49.67 6.84 -3.55
N SER A 25 48.87 7.37 -2.60
CA SER A 25 49.32 7.86 -1.28
C SER A 25 48.19 8.59 -0.51
N THR A 26 48.02 8.19 0.75
CA THR A 26 47.42 8.97 1.85
C THR A 26 48.41 10.01 2.38
N PRO A 27 47.97 10.99 3.19
CA PRO A 27 48.35 10.91 4.62
C PRO A 27 47.30 11.43 5.63
N GLU A 28 47.52 11.01 6.88
CA GLU A 28 46.87 11.43 8.12
C GLU A 28 47.30 12.82 8.63
N SER A 29 46.46 13.37 9.52
CA SER A 29 46.79 14.19 10.71
C SER A 29 47.27 15.65 10.56
N ALA A 30 46.56 16.57 11.24
CA ALA A 30 47.18 17.64 12.03
C ALA A 30 46.19 18.23 13.04
N LEU A 31 46.64 18.29 14.29
CA LEU A 31 46.02 18.84 15.49
C LEU A 31 46.43 20.32 15.68
N SER A 32 45.57 21.05 16.39
CA SER A 32 45.88 22.12 17.37
C SER A 32 46.10 23.58 16.93
N ALA A 33 45.38 24.43 17.68
CA ALA A 33 45.81 25.66 18.36
C ALA A 33 46.21 26.92 17.55
N ILE A 34 45.56 28.04 17.92
CA ILE A 34 46.05 29.43 18.18
C ILE A 34 44.77 30.17 18.65
N ALA A 35 44.51 30.45 19.93
CA ALA A 35 45.18 31.32 20.91
C ALA A 35 45.15 32.83 20.55
N ASP A 36 44.29 33.54 21.28
CA ASP A 36 44.40 34.90 21.84
C ASP A 36 45.16 36.00 21.09
N VAL A 37 44.48 37.14 20.88
CA VAL A 37 45.08 38.47 21.04
C VAL A 37 44.11 39.43 21.75
N HIS A 38 44.58 39.95 22.88
CA HIS A 38 44.23 41.16 23.65
C HIS A 38 43.70 42.34 22.80
N GLY A 39 42.79 43.20 23.24
CA GLY A 39 42.72 43.93 24.50
C GLY A 39 42.93 45.43 24.22
N CYS A 40 42.06 46.32 24.70
CA CYS A 40 42.42 47.71 25.01
C CYS A 40 41.39 48.38 25.92
N ASP A 41 41.88 49.31 26.72
CA ASP A 41 41.46 49.70 28.05
C ASP A 41 41.05 51.19 28.08
N ARG A 42 40.04 51.50 28.91
CA ARG A 42 39.92 52.68 29.81
C ARG A 42 39.61 54.15 29.36
N ARG A 43 38.76 54.76 30.23
CA ARG A 43 38.57 56.19 30.68
C ARG A 43 37.64 57.09 29.83
N SER A 44 36.79 58.01 30.35
CA SER A 44 36.49 58.52 31.71
C SER A 44 35.29 59.51 31.75
N GLN A 45 34.50 59.46 32.85
CA GLN A 45 33.87 60.53 33.68
C GLN A 45 32.86 61.59 33.14
N THR A 46 31.69 61.71 33.83
CA THR A 46 31.18 62.84 34.70
C THR A 46 29.68 62.61 35.00
N SER A 47 29.24 62.30 36.24
CA SER A 47 28.78 63.13 37.40
C SER A 47 27.48 63.95 37.24
N THR A 48 26.37 63.52 37.89
CA THR A 48 25.60 64.22 38.99
C THR A 48 24.21 63.57 39.26
N ALA A 49 23.78 63.54 40.53
CA ALA A 49 22.63 62.81 41.16
C ALA A 49 21.29 63.65 41.14
N PRO A 50 20.13 63.29 41.80
CA PRO A 50 19.83 62.21 42.76
C PRO A 50 18.43 61.48 42.72
N THR A 51 18.43 60.29 43.35
CA THR A 51 17.45 59.58 44.23
C THR A 51 15.92 59.73 44.11
N LEU A 52 15.22 58.58 43.94
CA LEU A 52 13.90 58.25 44.53
C LEU A 52 13.67 56.72 44.55
N CYS A 53 13.42 56.14 45.73
CA CYS A 53 13.09 54.71 45.95
C CYS A 53 11.58 54.42 45.76
N PRO A 54 11.19 53.23 45.25
CA PRO A 54 9.84 52.68 45.42
C PRO A 54 9.78 51.53 46.47
N PRO A 55 8.58 51.15 46.95
CA PRO A 55 8.40 50.52 48.26
C PRO A 55 8.53 48.98 48.28
N ARG A 56 8.78 48.44 49.48
CA ARG A 56 8.84 47.00 49.78
C ARG A 56 7.43 46.38 49.83
N ILE A 57 7.20 45.35 49.03
CA ILE A 57 6.02 44.45 49.15
C ILE A 57 6.42 43.24 49.99
N ALA A 58 5.68 42.99 51.08
CA ALA A 58 5.87 41.86 51.98
C ALA A 58 5.34 40.55 51.35
N THR A 59 6.17 39.51 51.27
CA THR A 59 5.76 38.17 50.83
C THR A 59 5.25 37.36 52.03
N ARG A 60 3.94 37.12 52.07
CA ARG A 60 3.30 36.19 53.02
C ARG A 60 3.49 34.76 52.50
N ARG A 61 4.24 33.92 53.22
CA ARG A 61 4.37 32.48 52.92
C ARG A 61 3.06 31.77 53.28
N TYR A 62 2.31 31.29 52.30
CA TYR A 62 1.25 30.30 52.51
C TYR A 62 1.87 28.91 52.63
N ARG A 63 1.65 28.25 53.77
CA ARG A 63 2.04 26.86 54.00
C ARG A 63 0.91 25.97 53.47
N VAL A 64 1.11 25.33 52.33
CA VAL A 64 0.17 24.34 51.77
C VAL A 64 0.43 23.01 52.47
N HIS A 65 -0.52 22.51 53.25
CA HIS A 65 -0.48 21.14 53.76
C HIS A 65 -0.99 20.19 52.67
N PRO A 66 -0.29 19.08 52.37
CA PRO A 66 -0.75 18.11 51.38
C PRO A 66 -1.98 17.36 51.92
N SER A 67 -3.05 17.33 51.13
CA SER A 67 -4.30 16.61 51.44
C SER A 67 -4.09 15.09 51.38
N PRO A 68 -4.58 14.30 52.35
CA PRO A 68 -4.44 12.85 52.36
C PRO A 68 -5.14 12.13 51.20
N TYR A 69 -5.99 12.83 50.44
CA TYR A 69 -6.66 12.29 49.25
C TYR A 69 -5.72 12.02 48.06
N TYR A 70 -4.59 12.74 47.96
CA TYR A 70 -3.65 12.56 46.84
C TYR A 70 -2.91 11.22 46.91
N HIS A 71 -2.61 10.73 48.12
CA HIS A 71 -1.93 9.43 48.28
C HIS A 71 -2.85 8.25 47.96
N GLN A 72 -4.15 8.37 48.21
CA GLN A 72 -5.12 7.32 47.90
C GLN A 72 -5.37 7.17 46.39
N LEU A 73 -5.44 8.29 45.66
CA LEU A 73 -5.57 8.28 44.19
C LEU A 73 -4.30 7.82 43.48
N ALA A 74 -3.12 8.21 43.97
CA ALA A 74 -1.85 7.74 43.41
C ALA A 74 -1.67 6.23 43.58
N ASN A 75 -2.04 5.66 44.74
CA ASN A 75 -1.97 4.22 44.97
C ASN A 75 -3.01 3.44 44.16
N LEU A 76 -4.19 4.01 43.91
CA LEU A 76 -5.22 3.39 43.06
C LEU A 76 -4.82 3.38 41.57
N LEU A 77 -4.10 4.41 41.10
CA LEU A 77 -3.54 4.48 39.74
C LEU A 77 -2.29 3.60 39.55
N MET A 78 -1.47 3.46 40.59
CA MET A 78 -0.25 2.63 40.58
C MET A 78 -0.54 1.13 40.79
N SER A 79 -1.71 0.77 41.33
CA SER A 79 -2.13 -0.62 41.55
C SER A 79 -2.54 -1.37 40.27
N SER A 80 -2.64 -0.69 39.13
CA SER A 80 -3.10 -1.28 37.86
C SER A 80 -2.06 -1.22 36.73
N ALA A 81 -0.88 -0.64 36.96
CA ALA A 81 0.14 -0.57 35.93
C ALA A 81 0.95 -1.88 35.91
N LYS A 82 0.85 -2.63 34.81
CA LYS A 82 1.80 -3.72 34.54
C LYS A 82 3.22 -3.12 34.58
N PRO A 83 4.19 -3.81 35.19
CA PRO A 83 5.57 -3.33 35.21
C PRO A 83 6.02 -3.03 33.77
N ASN A 84 6.67 -1.89 33.58
CA ASN A 84 7.22 -1.53 32.27
C ASN A 84 8.17 -2.66 31.85
N PRO A 85 7.98 -3.29 30.67
CA PRO A 85 8.83 -4.38 30.24
C PRO A 85 10.29 -3.92 30.23
N ASP A 86 11.20 -4.82 30.60
CA ASP A 86 12.63 -4.58 30.58
C ASP A 86 13.04 -4.08 29.18
N PRO A 87 13.62 -2.86 29.05
CA PRO A 87 14.00 -2.30 27.76
C PRO A 87 15.07 -3.12 27.02
N THR A 88 15.71 -4.09 27.70
CA THR A 88 16.67 -5.02 27.10
C THR A 88 16.01 -6.27 26.51
N ASN A 89 14.76 -6.56 26.86
CA ASN A 89 14.00 -7.67 26.29
C ASN A 89 13.20 -7.19 25.08
N ILE A 90 13.88 -7.13 23.93
CA ILE A 90 13.31 -6.72 22.65
C ILE A 90 12.44 -7.85 22.11
N ALA A 91 11.24 -8.01 22.66
CA ALA A 91 10.30 -9.02 22.18
C ALA A 91 9.63 -8.56 20.88
N CYS A 92 9.60 -9.43 19.87
CA CYS A 92 8.88 -9.18 18.62
C CYS A 92 7.38 -8.94 18.87
N VAL A 93 6.87 -7.84 18.34
CA VAL A 93 5.43 -7.53 18.37
C VAL A 93 4.72 -8.23 17.23
N THR A 94 3.71 -9.06 17.55
CA THR A 94 2.86 -9.68 16.52
C THR A 94 1.70 -8.75 16.15
N VAL A 95 1.64 -8.34 14.88
CA VAL A 95 0.54 -7.55 14.32
C VAL A 95 -0.35 -8.47 13.49
N LEU A 96 -1.63 -8.57 13.86
CA LEU A 96 -2.60 -9.36 13.11
C LEU A 96 -3.36 -8.48 12.13
N GLY A 97 -3.77 -9.03 10.98
CA GLY A 97 -4.66 -8.35 10.04
C GLY A 97 -5.96 -7.84 10.68
N GLU A 98 -6.40 -8.44 11.80
CA GLU A 98 -7.53 -7.95 12.60
C GLU A 98 -7.31 -6.53 13.17
N HIS A 99 -6.09 -6.22 13.63
CA HIS A 99 -5.76 -4.89 14.16
C HIS A 99 -5.93 -3.81 13.09
N ILE A 100 -5.60 -4.15 11.84
CA ILE A 100 -5.78 -3.27 10.68
C ILE A 100 -7.26 -3.21 10.28
N ALA A 101 -7.96 -4.36 10.33
CA ALA A 101 -9.33 -4.47 9.85
C ALA A 101 -10.35 -3.74 10.73
N LYS A 102 -10.17 -3.75 12.05
CA LYS A 102 -11.13 -3.20 13.02
C LYS A 102 -11.60 -1.76 12.75
N PRO A 103 -10.70 -0.76 12.56
CA PRO A 103 -11.15 0.62 12.29
C PRO A 103 -11.93 0.75 10.98
N PHE A 104 -11.51 0.06 9.91
CA PHE A 104 -12.22 0.09 8.63
C PHE A 104 -13.57 -0.60 8.72
N ARG A 105 -13.67 -1.72 9.44
CA ARG A 105 -14.94 -2.45 9.64
C ARG A 105 -16.00 -1.55 10.25
N THR A 106 -15.63 -0.75 11.26
CA THR A 106 -16.54 0.20 11.91
C THR A 106 -17.02 1.26 10.91
N GLN A 107 -16.10 1.87 10.17
CA GLN A 107 -16.44 2.88 9.15
C GLN A 107 -17.35 2.32 8.04
N ILE A 108 -17.09 1.08 7.59
CA ILE A 108 -17.88 0.42 6.56
C ILE A 108 -19.29 0.13 7.09
N GLN A 109 -19.40 -0.37 8.32
CA GLN A 109 -20.69 -0.65 8.96
C GLN A 109 -21.53 0.63 9.13
N ASP A 110 -20.91 1.74 9.54
CA ASP A 110 -21.59 3.03 9.66
C ASP A 110 -22.06 3.55 8.29
N ALA A 111 -21.22 3.41 7.26
CA ALA A 111 -21.55 3.81 5.91
C ALA A 111 -22.71 2.99 5.34
N THR A 112 -22.66 1.66 5.42
CA THR A 112 -23.70 0.77 4.87
C THR A 112 -25.03 0.88 5.60
N ALA A 113 -25.04 1.20 6.90
CA ALA A 113 -26.27 1.43 7.65
C ALA A 113 -27.18 2.48 7.00
N GLN A 114 -26.58 3.50 6.37
CA GLN A 114 -27.25 4.62 5.70
C GLN A 114 -27.63 4.35 4.24
N LEU A 115 -27.25 3.19 3.68
CA LEU A 115 -27.44 2.90 2.27
C LEU A 115 -28.67 2.03 2.02
N ARG A 116 -29.55 2.48 1.13
CA ARG A 116 -30.67 1.69 0.60
C ARG A 116 -30.71 1.85 -0.95
N PRO A 117 -30.78 0.75 -1.72
CA PRO A 117 -30.58 -0.63 -1.29
C PRO A 117 -29.16 -0.85 -0.73
N ARG A 118 -28.99 -1.95 0.03
CA ARG A 118 -27.67 -2.37 0.54
C ARG A 118 -26.72 -2.62 -0.63
N PRO A 119 -25.42 -2.32 -0.51
CA PRO A 119 -24.47 -2.64 -1.56
C PRO A 119 -24.43 -4.15 -1.82
N LYS A 120 -24.46 -4.56 -3.09
CA LYS A 120 -24.36 -5.97 -3.48
C LYS A 120 -22.98 -6.30 -4.05
N LEU A 121 -22.34 -7.33 -3.51
CA LEU A 121 -21.09 -7.91 -3.99
C LEU A 121 -21.34 -9.34 -4.50
N VAL A 122 -20.93 -9.61 -5.72
CA VAL A 122 -20.92 -10.97 -6.30
C VAL A 122 -19.50 -11.54 -6.23
N GLY A 123 -19.34 -12.72 -5.66
CA GLY A 123 -18.10 -13.50 -5.72
C GLY A 123 -18.23 -14.65 -6.71
N ILE A 124 -17.23 -14.87 -7.55
CA ILE A 124 -17.21 -15.94 -8.57
C ILE A 124 -16.15 -16.96 -8.19
N LEU A 125 -16.60 -18.17 -7.84
CA LEU A 125 -15.76 -19.29 -7.39
C LEU A 125 -15.79 -20.41 -8.43
N ALA A 126 -14.66 -20.61 -9.12
CA ALA A 126 -14.51 -21.58 -10.20
C ALA A 126 -13.52 -22.72 -9.88
N ASN A 127 -12.87 -22.67 -8.72
CA ASN A 127 -11.94 -23.69 -8.27
C ASN A 127 -12.52 -24.47 -7.07
N SER A 128 -12.26 -25.76 -7.02
CA SER A 128 -12.69 -26.64 -5.90
C SER A 128 -11.72 -26.61 -4.72
N GLY A 129 -10.65 -25.83 -4.80
CA GLY A 129 -9.59 -25.75 -3.79
C GLY A 129 -10.12 -25.34 -2.42
N ALA A 130 -9.80 -26.14 -1.39
CA ALA A 130 -10.20 -25.86 -0.01
C ALA A 130 -9.80 -24.46 0.50
N PRO A 131 -8.62 -23.88 0.18
CA PRO A 131 -8.27 -22.53 0.59
C PRO A 131 -9.19 -21.45 0.00
N SER A 132 -9.44 -21.50 -1.31
CA SER A 132 -10.31 -20.54 -2.02
C SER A 132 -11.74 -20.56 -1.50
N ARG A 133 -12.31 -21.76 -1.27
CA ARG A 133 -13.66 -21.91 -0.68
C ARG A 133 -13.72 -21.40 0.76
N ALA A 134 -12.70 -21.69 1.58
CA ALA A 134 -12.63 -21.16 2.93
C ALA A 134 -12.57 -19.62 2.93
N TYR A 135 -11.76 -19.05 2.03
CA TYR A 135 -11.67 -17.60 1.85
C TYR A 135 -13.01 -17.00 1.38
N ALA A 136 -13.72 -17.65 0.45
CA ALA A 136 -15.04 -17.23 0.01
C ALA A 136 -16.08 -17.20 1.15
N ASN A 137 -16.09 -18.23 1.99
CA ASN A 137 -16.94 -18.29 3.17
C ASN A 137 -16.61 -17.20 4.20
N TRP A 138 -15.32 -16.88 4.38
CA TRP A 138 -14.92 -15.76 5.25
C TRP A 138 -15.35 -14.41 4.68
N THR A 139 -15.23 -14.20 3.37
CA THR A 139 -15.71 -12.99 2.70
C THR A 139 -17.22 -12.82 2.86
N ALA A 140 -17.99 -13.89 2.67
CA ALA A 140 -19.45 -13.87 2.84
C ALA A 140 -19.84 -13.39 4.25
N LYS A 141 -19.28 -14.03 5.28
CA LYS A 141 -19.52 -13.66 6.69
C LYS A 141 -19.10 -12.22 6.99
N ALA A 142 -17.96 -11.79 6.44
CA ALA A 142 -17.46 -10.44 6.65
C ALA A 142 -18.37 -9.38 5.98
N CYS A 143 -18.95 -9.67 4.82
CA CYS A 143 -19.87 -8.77 4.12
C CYS A 143 -21.21 -8.66 4.86
N GLU A 144 -21.77 -9.80 5.26
CA GLU A 144 -23.01 -9.85 6.05
C GLU A 144 -22.89 -9.02 7.34
N ALA A 145 -21.78 -9.18 8.05
CA ALA A 145 -21.50 -8.48 9.31
C ALA A 145 -21.47 -6.95 9.20
N VAL A 146 -21.25 -6.41 8.00
CA VAL A 146 -21.14 -4.96 7.77
C VAL A 146 -22.24 -4.43 6.86
N GLY A 147 -23.37 -5.13 6.69
CA GLY A 147 -24.48 -4.56 5.93
C GLY A 147 -24.32 -4.64 4.40
N ILE A 148 -23.46 -5.52 3.87
CA ILE A 148 -23.30 -5.78 2.43
C ILE A 148 -24.06 -7.05 2.07
N ASP A 149 -24.81 -7.03 0.96
CA ASP A 149 -25.44 -8.23 0.41
C ASP A 149 -24.40 -8.99 -0.43
N TYR A 150 -24.18 -10.25 -0.11
CA TYR A 150 -23.16 -11.08 -0.75
C TYR A 150 -23.80 -12.26 -1.47
N GLU A 151 -23.48 -12.42 -2.75
CA GLU A 151 -23.92 -13.55 -3.58
C GLU A 151 -22.68 -14.32 -4.04
N LEU A 152 -22.60 -15.62 -3.72
CA LEU A 152 -21.56 -16.50 -4.24
C LEU A 152 -22.10 -17.24 -5.46
N ARG A 153 -21.49 -17.02 -6.62
CA ARG A 153 -21.72 -17.80 -7.84
C ARG A 153 -20.63 -18.87 -7.95
N GLU A 154 -21.03 -20.12 -7.73
CA GLU A 154 -20.18 -21.28 -8.00
C GLU A 154 -20.34 -21.65 -9.48
N VAL A 155 -19.22 -21.88 -10.19
CA VAL A 155 -19.21 -22.13 -11.63
C VAL A 155 -18.40 -23.38 -11.98
N GLY A 156 -18.77 -24.05 -13.07
CA GLY A 156 -18.17 -25.30 -13.55
C GLY A 156 -18.16 -26.40 -12.50
N ILE A 157 -17.01 -27.06 -12.30
CA ILE A 157 -16.84 -28.18 -11.35
C ILE A 157 -17.37 -27.92 -9.93
N VAL A 158 -17.38 -26.65 -9.53
CA VAL A 158 -17.80 -26.21 -8.21
C VAL A 158 -19.33 -26.29 -8.11
N ALA A 159 -20.03 -25.89 -9.17
CA ALA A 159 -21.49 -25.97 -9.28
C ALA A 159 -21.97 -27.42 -9.39
N ASP A 160 -21.20 -28.27 -10.07
CA ASP A 160 -21.55 -29.68 -10.30
C ASP A 160 -21.28 -30.58 -9.08
N GLY A 161 -20.69 -30.04 -8.01
CA GLY A 161 -20.32 -30.80 -6.82
C GLY A 161 -19.20 -31.83 -7.07
N ALA A 162 -18.49 -31.72 -8.19
CA ALA A 162 -17.43 -32.63 -8.57
C ALA A 162 -16.16 -32.37 -7.73
N SER A 163 -15.50 -33.45 -7.30
CA SER A 163 -14.26 -33.36 -6.53
C SER A 163 -13.03 -33.07 -7.40
N GLU A 164 -13.13 -33.24 -8.73
CA GLU A 164 -12.03 -33.11 -9.69
C GLU A 164 -12.49 -32.49 -11.02
N GLY A 165 -11.58 -31.76 -11.68
CA GLY A 165 -11.77 -31.08 -12.97
C GLY A 165 -11.38 -29.60 -12.91
N THR A 166 -11.66 -28.83 -13.97
CA THR A 166 -11.57 -27.36 -14.01
C THR A 166 -12.81 -26.82 -14.70
N ALA A 167 -13.38 -25.70 -14.24
CA ALA A 167 -14.44 -25.01 -14.97
C ALA A 167 -14.01 -24.74 -16.43
N GLU A 168 -14.94 -24.56 -17.36
CA GLU A 168 -14.54 -24.09 -18.69
C GLU A 168 -14.36 -22.56 -18.66
N GLN A 169 -13.41 -22.04 -19.44
CA GLN A 169 -13.16 -20.59 -19.47
C GLN A 169 -14.43 -19.79 -19.79
N GLY A 170 -15.24 -20.29 -20.73
CA GLY A 170 -16.49 -19.66 -21.14
C GLY A 170 -17.50 -19.52 -20.00
N GLU A 171 -17.60 -20.49 -19.09
CA GLU A 171 -18.56 -20.46 -17.98
C GLU A 171 -18.21 -19.37 -16.96
N VAL A 172 -16.92 -19.23 -16.64
CA VAL A 172 -16.43 -18.21 -15.70
C VAL A 172 -16.61 -16.81 -16.31
N GLU A 173 -16.28 -16.67 -17.59
CA GLU A 173 -16.46 -15.44 -18.33
C GLU A 173 -17.93 -15.03 -18.41
N GLU A 174 -18.84 -15.95 -18.75
CA GLU A 174 -20.27 -15.69 -18.78
C GLU A 174 -20.81 -15.23 -17.43
N ALA A 175 -20.38 -15.85 -16.32
CA ALA A 175 -20.76 -15.43 -14.98
C ALA A 175 -20.27 -14.01 -14.66
N ILE A 176 -19.07 -13.63 -15.10
CA ILE A 176 -18.52 -12.26 -14.96
C ILE A 176 -19.37 -11.29 -15.79
N LEU A 177 -19.62 -11.59 -17.07
CA LEU A 177 -20.37 -10.72 -17.97
C LEU A 177 -21.81 -10.51 -17.51
N SER A 178 -22.49 -11.58 -17.08
CA SER A 178 -23.82 -11.48 -16.46
C SER A 178 -23.82 -10.57 -15.22
N ALA A 179 -22.80 -10.68 -14.35
CA ALA A 179 -22.68 -9.81 -13.18
C ALA A 179 -22.33 -8.35 -13.55
N ASN A 180 -21.61 -8.13 -14.66
CA ASN A 180 -21.33 -6.80 -15.20
C ASN A 180 -22.61 -6.10 -15.66
N GLU A 181 -23.54 -6.83 -16.27
CA GLU A 181 -24.79 -6.30 -16.80
C GLU A 181 -25.87 -6.06 -15.73
N ASP A 182 -25.84 -6.79 -14.61
CA ASP A 182 -26.81 -6.63 -13.52
C ASP A 182 -26.64 -5.29 -12.78
N ASP A 183 -27.56 -4.35 -12.98
CA ASP A 183 -27.56 -3.03 -12.34
C ASP A 183 -27.69 -3.06 -10.81
N ALA A 184 -28.19 -4.17 -10.24
CA ALA A 184 -28.25 -4.38 -8.80
C ALA A 184 -26.89 -4.78 -8.20
N VAL A 185 -25.96 -5.29 -9.01
CA VAL A 185 -24.60 -5.66 -8.58
C VAL A 185 -23.71 -4.41 -8.55
N ASN A 186 -23.14 -4.11 -7.39
CA ASN A 186 -22.23 -2.96 -7.24
C ASN A 186 -20.75 -3.36 -7.30
N GLY A 187 -20.42 -4.63 -7.10
CA GLY A 187 -19.06 -5.11 -7.19
C GLY A 187 -18.97 -6.59 -7.49
N ILE A 188 -17.85 -6.99 -8.08
CA ILE A 188 -17.51 -8.35 -8.51
C ILE A 188 -16.11 -8.66 -8.00
N MET A 189 -15.94 -9.84 -7.42
CA MET A 189 -14.63 -10.42 -7.10
C MET A 189 -14.53 -11.85 -7.65
N VAL A 190 -13.31 -12.27 -7.99
CA VAL A 190 -13.07 -13.58 -8.61
C VAL A 190 -11.99 -14.32 -7.81
N TYR A 191 -12.28 -15.56 -7.41
CA TYR A 191 -11.36 -16.36 -6.57
C TYR A 191 -10.29 -17.07 -7.42
N TYR A 192 -9.17 -16.38 -7.65
CA TYR A 192 -7.97 -16.92 -8.31
C TYR A 192 -7.14 -17.85 -7.42
N PRO A 193 -6.29 -18.72 -7.99
CA PRO A 193 -6.10 -19.01 -9.42
C PRO A 193 -7.18 -19.93 -10.00
N ILE A 194 -7.46 -19.83 -11.30
CA ILE A 194 -8.45 -20.68 -12.00
C ILE A 194 -7.78 -21.46 -13.14
N PHE A 195 -7.28 -20.78 -14.17
CA PHE A 195 -6.71 -21.37 -15.38
C PHE A 195 -5.22 -21.08 -15.57
N GLY A 196 -4.63 -20.35 -14.63
CA GLY A 196 -3.23 -19.93 -14.68
C GLY A 196 -3.07 -18.49 -15.19
N PRO A 197 -1.84 -17.94 -15.16
CA PRO A 197 -1.62 -16.50 -15.21
C PRO A 197 -2.17 -15.77 -16.44
N ARG A 198 -2.13 -16.42 -17.62
CA ARG A 198 -2.56 -15.79 -18.87
C ARG A 198 -4.08 -15.66 -18.95
N GLN A 199 -4.79 -16.76 -18.73
CA GLN A 199 -6.25 -16.80 -18.75
C GLN A 199 -6.85 -16.06 -17.55
N ASP A 200 -6.27 -16.21 -16.35
CA ASP A 200 -6.71 -15.46 -15.17
C ASP A 200 -6.53 -13.95 -15.39
N GLY A 201 -5.42 -13.55 -16.02
CA GLY A 201 -5.20 -12.16 -16.44
C GLY A 201 -6.24 -11.64 -17.42
N TYR A 202 -6.71 -12.48 -18.35
CA TYR A 202 -7.83 -12.14 -19.23
C TYR A 202 -9.14 -11.95 -18.44
N LEU A 203 -9.48 -12.88 -17.55
CA LEU A 203 -10.68 -12.80 -16.72
C LEU A 203 -10.68 -11.56 -15.82
N GLN A 204 -9.51 -11.15 -15.30
CA GLN A 204 -9.36 -9.88 -14.56
C GLN A 204 -9.77 -8.66 -15.41
N GLN A 205 -9.52 -8.69 -16.73
CA GLN A 205 -9.90 -7.62 -17.64
C GLN A 205 -11.37 -7.70 -18.08
N ALA A 206 -11.99 -8.88 -18.01
CA ALA A 206 -13.42 -9.05 -18.27
C ALA A 206 -14.30 -8.43 -17.17
N VAL A 207 -13.78 -8.30 -15.93
CA VAL A 207 -14.49 -7.60 -14.86
C VAL A 207 -14.54 -6.10 -15.17
N SER A 208 -15.73 -5.51 -15.18
CA SER A 208 -15.92 -4.08 -15.41
C SER A 208 -15.14 -3.27 -14.38
N PRO A 209 -14.36 -2.24 -14.77
CA PRO A 209 -13.62 -1.42 -13.82
C PRO A 209 -14.54 -0.67 -12.85
N LEU A 210 -15.82 -0.47 -13.19
CA LEU A 210 -16.83 0.11 -12.29
C LEU A 210 -17.31 -0.87 -11.20
N LYS A 211 -17.05 -2.17 -11.35
CA LYS A 211 -17.44 -3.22 -10.40
C LYS A 211 -16.25 -4.02 -9.86
N ASP A 212 -15.03 -3.79 -10.35
CA ASP A 212 -13.81 -4.47 -9.89
C ASP A 212 -13.37 -4.01 -8.49
N VAL A 213 -13.86 -4.69 -7.45
CA VAL A 213 -13.55 -4.36 -6.05
C VAL A 213 -12.11 -4.73 -5.66
N GLU A 214 -11.49 -5.63 -6.42
CA GLU A 214 -10.13 -6.09 -6.17
C GLU A 214 -9.09 -5.15 -6.77
N GLY A 215 -9.46 -4.34 -7.77
CA GLY A 215 -8.61 -3.36 -8.43
C GLY A 215 -7.62 -3.99 -9.42
N LEU A 216 -7.97 -5.13 -10.01
CA LEU A 216 -7.13 -5.91 -10.94
C LEU A 216 -7.29 -5.51 -12.41
N ASN A 217 -8.35 -4.78 -12.76
CA ASN A 217 -8.55 -4.24 -14.09
C ASN A 217 -7.42 -3.26 -14.44
N PHE A 218 -6.99 -3.29 -15.69
CA PHE A 218 -5.89 -2.48 -16.22
C PHE A 218 -6.08 -0.99 -15.94
N ALA A 219 -7.31 -0.47 -15.94
CA ALA A 219 -7.58 0.94 -15.62
C ALA A 219 -7.03 1.34 -14.23
N TRP A 220 -7.17 0.46 -13.24
CA TRP A 220 -6.70 0.69 -11.87
C TRP A 220 -5.20 0.44 -11.72
N LEU A 221 -4.68 -0.63 -12.33
CA LEU A 221 -3.25 -0.89 -12.36
C LEU A 221 -2.46 0.22 -13.07
N PHE A 222 -2.98 0.70 -14.21
CA PHE A 222 -2.44 1.84 -14.93
C PHE A 222 -2.40 3.08 -14.02
N SER A 223 -3.50 3.38 -13.34
CA SER A 223 -3.58 4.51 -12.42
C SER A 223 -2.55 4.40 -11.29
N LEU A 224 -2.35 3.20 -10.74
CA LEU A 224 -1.34 2.93 -9.72
C LEU A 224 0.09 3.18 -10.23
N TYR A 225 0.47 2.59 -11.38
CA TYR A 225 1.84 2.70 -11.92
C TYR A 225 2.20 4.15 -12.29
N HIS A 226 1.21 4.94 -12.72
CA HIS A 226 1.36 6.35 -13.09
C HIS A 226 1.08 7.32 -11.95
N ASN A 227 0.84 6.81 -10.73
CA ASN A 227 0.55 7.62 -9.54
C ASN A 227 -0.65 8.58 -9.74
N ILE A 228 -1.63 8.16 -10.55
CA ILE A 228 -2.89 8.88 -10.79
C ILE A 228 -3.80 8.62 -9.57
N ARG A 229 -3.88 9.61 -8.68
CA ARG A 229 -4.64 9.48 -7.43
C ARG A 229 -6.11 9.86 -7.55
N PHE A 230 -6.43 10.68 -8.54
CA PHE A 230 -7.77 11.18 -8.80
C PHE A 230 -8.12 10.96 -10.27
N ILE A 231 -9.31 10.46 -10.53
CA ILE A 231 -9.79 10.12 -11.86
C ILE A 231 -11.19 10.69 -12.07
N ASP A 232 -11.48 11.05 -13.32
CA ASP A 232 -12.83 11.38 -13.73
C ASP A 232 -13.63 10.07 -13.88
N PRO A 233 -14.73 9.87 -13.14
CA PRO A 233 -15.50 8.62 -13.20
C PRO A 233 -16.03 8.33 -14.62
N ARG A 234 -16.20 9.34 -15.47
CA ARG A 234 -16.63 9.15 -16.88
C ARG A 234 -15.57 8.44 -17.71
N LYS A 235 -14.28 8.65 -17.43
CA LYS A 235 -13.19 7.92 -18.12
C LYS A 235 -13.20 6.44 -17.76
N ILE A 236 -13.54 6.12 -16.52
CA ILE A 236 -13.73 4.72 -16.09
C ILE A 236 -14.96 4.12 -16.74
N ALA A 237 -16.07 4.86 -16.84
CA ALA A 237 -17.26 4.40 -17.54
C ALA A 237 -16.99 4.13 -19.03
N MET A 238 -16.23 4.98 -19.71
CA MET A 238 -15.80 4.74 -21.10
C MET A 238 -14.94 3.47 -21.22
N ALA A 239 -14.02 3.23 -20.29
CA ALA A 239 -13.26 1.98 -20.26
C ALA A 239 -14.17 0.76 -20.00
N ALA A 240 -15.22 0.91 -19.19
CA ALA A 240 -16.21 -0.13 -18.94
C ALA A 240 -17.13 -0.43 -20.14
N GLN A 241 -17.46 0.57 -20.97
CA GLN A 241 -18.32 0.39 -22.16
C GLN A 241 -17.73 -0.59 -23.19
N VAL A 242 -16.40 -0.72 -23.25
CA VAL A 242 -15.74 -1.73 -24.11
C VAL A 242 -16.12 -3.15 -23.68
N LEU A 243 -16.52 -3.34 -22.42
CA LEU A 243 -16.80 -4.63 -21.80
C LEU A 243 -18.30 -4.92 -21.62
N THR A 244 -19.19 -4.02 -22.06
CA THR A 244 -20.65 -4.20 -21.95
C THR A 244 -21.34 -3.87 -23.28
N PRO A 245 -22.21 -4.73 -23.81
CA PRO A 245 -22.87 -4.49 -25.11
C PRO A 245 -23.88 -3.33 -25.08
N SER A 246 -24.31 -2.89 -23.89
CA SER A 246 -25.25 -1.77 -23.74
C SER A 246 -24.52 -0.43 -23.59
N PRO A 247 -24.78 0.58 -24.45
CA PRO A 247 -24.14 1.87 -24.33
C PRO A 247 -24.66 2.60 -23.08
N LEU A 248 -23.79 2.77 -22.09
CA LEU A 248 -23.98 3.83 -21.08
C LEU A 248 -23.98 5.16 -21.84
N GLN A 249 -25.14 5.78 -22.08
CA GLN A 249 -25.19 7.11 -22.70
C GLN A 249 -24.49 8.10 -21.77
N ILE A 250 -23.28 8.55 -22.08
CA ILE A 250 -22.56 9.57 -21.30
C ILE A 250 -22.79 10.91 -21.99
N SER A 251 -23.63 11.79 -21.42
CA SER A 251 -23.77 13.16 -21.91
C SER A 251 -22.55 14.00 -21.49
N ALA A 252 -22.03 14.79 -22.43
CA ALA A 252 -20.84 15.62 -22.25
C ALA A 252 -21.13 17.01 -21.61
N SER A 253 -22.26 17.19 -20.93
CA SER A 253 -22.59 18.49 -20.32
C SER A 253 -21.98 18.62 -18.94
N ALA A 254 -21.14 19.64 -18.77
CA ALA A 254 -20.53 20.01 -17.51
C ALA A 254 -21.60 20.28 -16.44
N ALA A 255 -21.51 19.56 -15.32
CA ALA A 255 -22.20 19.93 -14.09
C ALA A 255 -21.28 19.64 -12.90
N THR A 256 -20.95 20.70 -12.18
CA THR A 256 -20.23 20.68 -10.90
C THR A 256 -21.22 20.42 -9.77
N PRO A 257 -20.99 19.45 -8.88
CA PRO A 257 -21.63 19.46 -7.57
C PRO A 257 -20.60 19.84 -6.50
N SER A 258 -20.90 20.93 -5.79
CA SER A 258 -20.27 21.29 -4.54
C SER A 258 -21.09 20.69 -3.39
N THR A 259 -20.46 19.92 -2.50
CA THR A 259 -20.71 20.03 -1.05
C THR A 259 -19.61 19.33 -0.26
N SER A 260 -18.93 20.10 0.59
CA SER A 260 -17.96 19.67 1.57
C SER A 260 -18.63 19.21 2.86
N THR A 261 -18.16 18.11 3.46
CA THR A 261 -18.07 17.97 4.93
C THR A 261 -17.08 16.87 5.29
N ALA A 262 -15.89 17.25 5.77
CA ALA A 262 -15.09 16.62 6.83
C ALA A 262 -13.66 17.20 6.79
N THR A 263 -13.17 17.64 7.94
CA THR A 263 -11.84 18.22 8.16
C THR A 263 -10.75 17.18 7.90
N ALA A 264 -10.30 17.07 6.65
CA ALA A 264 -9.10 16.34 6.27
C ALA A 264 -7.92 17.32 6.08
N LEU A 265 -6.70 16.86 6.37
CA LEU A 265 -5.46 17.59 6.08
C LEU A 265 -5.42 18.03 4.59
N PRO A 266 -4.86 19.21 4.25
CA PRO A 266 -4.98 19.83 2.93
C PRO A 266 -4.50 18.94 1.75
N ASP A 267 -3.59 18.00 1.98
CA ASP A 267 -3.08 17.06 0.98
C ASP A 267 -4.05 15.90 0.61
N GLN A 268 -5.24 15.83 1.22
CA GLN A 268 -6.18 14.70 1.03
C GLN A 268 -7.57 15.06 0.49
N GLN A 269 -7.80 16.34 0.16
CA GLN A 269 -9.03 16.80 -0.46
C GLN A 269 -9.11 16.30 -1.91
N THR A 270 -10.23 15.66 -2.24
CA THR A 270 -10.53 15.24 -3.61
C THR A 270 -10.89 16.49 -4.42
N PRO A 271 -10.23 16.77 -5.57
CA PRO A 271 -10.61 17.89 -6.42
C PRO A 271 -12.03 17.76 -6.94
N ASP A 272 -12.71 18.89 -7.15
CA ASP A 272 -14.10 18.94 -7.61
C ASP A 272 -14.28 18.17 -8.93
N GLY A 273 -15.31 17.31 -8.99
CA GLY A 273 -15.63 16.48 -10.16
C GLY A 273 -14.72 15.26 -10.37
N LEU A 274 -13.68 15.07 -9.56
CA LEU A 274 -12.84 13.87 -9.58
C LEU A 274 -13.16 12.94 -8.42
N VAL A 275 -12.75 11.68 -8.56
CA VAL A 275 -12.87 10.65 -7.53
C VAL A 275 -11.55 9.94 -7.29
N LYS A 276 -11.35 9.32 -6.13
CA LYS A 276 -10.07 8.66 -5.79
C LYS A 276 -9.86 7.38 -6.61
N ALA A 277 -8.72 7.19 -7.25
CA ALA A 277 -8.46 5.94 -7.95
C ALA A 277 -8.58 4.72 -7.00
N VAL A 278 -9.18 3.63 -7.48
CA VAL A 278 -9.17 2.36 -6.75
C VAL A 278 -7.76 1.80 -6.80
N LEU A 279 -7.30 1.26 -5.67
CA LEU A 279 -6.02 0.57 -5.57
C LEU A 279 -6.28 -0.91 -5.34
N PRO A 280 -5.40 -1.79 -5.84
CA PRO A 280 -5.55 -3.22 -5.59
C PRO A 280 -5.56 -3.51 -4.09
N CYS A 281 -6.54 -4.30 -3.63
CA CYS A 281 -6.84 -4.41 -2.20
C CYS A 281 -5.69 -5.03 -1.39
N THR A 282 -4.96 -5.99 -1.97
CA THR A 282 -3.85 -6.68 -1.30
C THR A 282 -2.60 -5.79 -1.11
N PRO A 283 -2.05 -5.13 -2.15
CA PRO A 283 -1.03 -4.10 -1.97
C PRO A 283 -1.43 -3.00 -0.99
N LEU A 284 -2.68 -2.55 -1.07
CA LEU A 284 -3.21 -1.54 -0.17
C LEU A 284 -3.29 -2.03 1.28
N ALA A 285 -3.64 -3.30 1.52
CA ALA A 285 -3.65 -3.91 2.85
C ALA A 285 -2.26 -3.92 3.46
N ILE A 286 -1.24 -4.21 2.66
CA ILE A 286 0.16 -4.18 3.08
C ILE A 286 0.57 -2.75 3.42
N VAL A 287 0.24 -1.75 2.59
CA VAL A 287 0.51 -0.34 2.91
C VAL A 287 -0.17 0.08 4.21
N LYS A 288 -1.44 -0.30 4.43
CA LYS A 288 -2.14 -0.01 5.70
C LYS A 288 -1.55 -0.74 6.91
N THR A 289 -1.01 -1.93 6.70
CA THR A 289 -0.25 -2.64 7.73
C THR A 289 1.05 -1.89 8.05
N LEU A 290 1.79 -1.41 7.05
CA LEU A 290 3.01 -0.62 7.23
C LEU A 290 2.75 0.73 7.93
N GLU A 291 1.65 1.40 7.59
CA GLU A 291 1.19 2.60 8.30
C GLU A 291 0.93 2.32 9.78
N HIS A 292 0.25 1.22 10.09
CA HIS A 292 -0.01 0.80 11.47
C HIS A 292 1.28 0.49 12.23
N CYS A 293 2.24 -0.18 11.58
CA CYS A 293 3.56 -0.48 12.12
C CYS A 293 4.51 0.74 12.23
N GLN A 294 4.05 1.96 11.95
CA GLN A 294 4.85 3.19 11.99
C GLN A 294 6.09 3.18 11.08
N VAL A 295 6.07 2.38 10.01
CA VAL A 295 7.12 2.41 8.98
C VAL A 295 7.06 3.73 8.20
N TYR A 296 5.83 4.20 7.94
CA TYR A 296 5.54 5.46 7.27
C TYR A 296 5.71 6.62 8.24
N ASN A 297 6.50 7.62 7.85
CA ASN A 297 6.68 8.82 8.65
C ASN A 297 5.52 9.82 8.40
N PRO A 298 4.62 10.05 9.37
CA PRO A 298 3.47 10.93 9.18
C PRO A 298 3.84 12.42 9.09
N LEU A 299 5.05 12.80 9.53
CA LEU A 299 5.55 14.17 9.43
C LEU A 299 5.90 14.58 7.99
N ARG A 300 5.99 13.60 7.08
CA ARG A 300 6.28 13.85 5.66
C ARG A 300 4.99 14.06 4.86
N PRO A 301 5.04 14.89 3.79
CA PRO A 301 3.92 15.07 2.87
C PRO A 301 3.43 13.74 2.32
N TYR A 302 2.13 13.69 2.01
CA TYR A 302 1.53 12.51 1.40
C TYR A 302 2.25 12.13 0.10
N GLY A 303 2.42 10.83 -0.16
CA GLY A 303 3.22 10.32 -1.30
C GLY A 303 4.75 10.43 -1.11
N SER A 304 5.24 10.78 0.08
CA SER A 304 6.69 10.73 0.40
C SER A 304 6.99 10.11 1.78
N ARG A 305 5.98 9.49 2.39
CA ARG A 305 6.03 9.02 3.78
C ARG A 305 6.89 7.78 3.98
N ALA A 306 7.17 7.01 2.92
CA ALA A 306 8.07 5.87 2.96
C ALA A 306 9.53 6.24 2.61
N PHE A 307 9.82 7.53 2.42
CA PHE A 307 11.16 8.00 2.09
C PHE A 307 12.21 7.59 3.14
N GLY A 308 13.35 7.08 2.65
CA GLY A 308 14.45 6.61 3.49
C GLY A 308 14.26 5.20 4.04
N ARG A 309 13.15 4.52 3.71
CA ARG A 309 12.96 3.10 4.01
C ARG A 309 13.46 2.23 2.87
N THR A 310 14.14 1.14 3.22
CA THR A 310 14.52 0.08 2.28
C THR A 310 13.62 -1.13 2.51
N ILE A 311 12.93 -1.58 1.45
CA ILE A 311 11.93 -2.64 1.54
C ILE A 311 12.27 -3.75 0.54
N THR A 312 12.31 -5.01 0.96
CA THR A 312 12.39 -6.16 0.05
C THR A 312 11.01 -6.81 -0.09
N VAL A 313 10.56 -7.00 -1.33
CA VAL A 313 9.34 -7.73 -1.68
C VAL A 313 9.74 -9.03 -2.37
N VAL A 314 9.52 -10.16 -1.69
CA VAL A 314 9.77 -11.51 -2.21
C VAL A 314 8.52 -12.03 -2.90
N ASN A 315 8.21 -11.42 -4.05
CA ASN A 315 7.18 -11.78 -5.03
C ASN A 315 7.20 -10.69 -6.13
N ARG A 316 7.15 -11.07 -7.41
CA ARG A 316 7.01 -10.13 -8.54
C ARG A 316 5.84 -10.46 -9.46
N SER A 317 4.79 -11.08 -8.90
CA SER A 317 3.56 -11.34 -9.66
C SER A 317 2.91 -10.04 -10.15
N GLU A 318 2.26 -10.11 -11.30
CA GLU A 318 1.49 -9.00 -11.87
C GLU A 318 0.28 -8.61 -11.03
N VAL A 319 -0.22 -9.54 -10.21
CA VAL A 319 -1.41 -9.35 -9.36
C VAL A 319 -1.09 -8.57 -8.09
N VAL A 320 0.04 -8.88 -7.42
CA VAL A 320 0.36 -8.28 -6.11
C VAL A 320 1.79 -7.75 -6.04
N GLY A 321 2.78 -8.56 -6.38
CA GLY A 321 4.19 -8.27 -6.11
C GLY A 321 4.70 -7.01 -6.81
N ARG A 322 4.54 -6.95 -8.14
CA ARG A 322 4.99 -5.80 -8.95
C ARG A 322 4.17 -4.52 -8.67
N PRO A 323 2.82 -4.57 -8.56
CA PRO A 323 2.04 -3.41 -8.12
C PRO A 323 2.43 -2.90 -6.72
N LEU A 324 2.69 -3.81 -5.77
CA LEU A 324 3.13 -3.44 -4.43
C LEU A 324 4.49 -2.73 -4.46
N ALA A 325 5.46 -3.27 -5.20
CA ALA A 325 6.78 -2.65 -5.31
C ALA A 325 6.70 -1.23 -5.91
N ALA A 326 5.90 -1.05 -6.95
CA ALA A 326 5.65 0.25 -7.56
C ALA A 326 4.95 1.22 -6.60
N LEU A 327 3.93 0.77 -5.87
CA LEU A 327 3.20 1.59 -4.90
C LEU A 327 4.11 2.10 -3.77
N LEU A 328 4.94 1.21 -3.22
CA LEU A 328 5.91 1.55 -2.17
C LEU A 328 6.99 2.51 -2.68
N ALA A 329 7.50 2.29 -3.90
CA ALA A 329 8.49 3.17 -4.53
C ALA A 329 7.90 4.56 -4.82
N ASN A 330 6.65 4.63 -5.28
CA ASN A 330 5.94 5.89 -5.50
C ASN A 330 5.80 6.71 -4.19
N ASP A 331 5.63 6.04 -3.05
CA ASP A 331 5.57 6.66 -1.72
C ASP A 331 6.96 7.03 -1.14
N GLY A 332 8.03 6.75 -1.90
CA GLY A 332 9.40 7.22 -1.63
C GLY A 332 10.37 6.14 -1.13
N ALA A 333 9.93 4.89 -0.96
CA ALA A 333 10.81 3.81 -0.54
C ALA A 333 11.81 3.41 -1.63
N ARG A 334 12.94 2.85 -1.22
CA ARG A 334 13.80 2.03 -2.09
C ARG A 334 13.33 0.59 -1.98
N VAL A 335 12.92 -0.02 -3.09
CA VAL A 335 12.29 -1.34 -3.05
C VAL A 335 13.06 -2.35 -3.88
N PHE A 336 13.46 -3.45 -3.27
CA PHE A 336 14.01 -4.62 -3.96
C PHE A 336 12.88 -5.59 -4.27
N SER A 337 12.53 -5.73 -5.55
CA SER A 337 11.56 -6.71 -6.02
C SER A 337 12.29 -7.97 -6.46
N VAL A 338 12.03 -9.06 -5.75
CA VAL A 338 12.70 -10.35 -5.92
C VAL A 338 11.75 -11.32 -6.61
N ASP A 339 12.31 -12.06 -7.56
CA ASP A 339 11.65 -13.11 -8.31
C ASP A 339 12.64 -14.23 -8.63
N LEU A 340 12.16 -15.32 -9.25
CA LEU A 340 13.00 -16.44 -9.68
C LEU A 340 14.11 -16.01 -10.66
N ASP A 341 13.82 -15.02 -11.51
CA ASP A 341 14.78 -14.51 -12.52
C ASP A 341 15.74 -13.43 -11.96
N GLY A 342 15.73 -13.19 -10.64
CA GLY A 342 16.63 -12.27 -9.96
C GLY A 342 15.96 -10.98 -9.46
N VAL A 343 16.80 -10.03 -9.05
CA VAL A 343 16.37 -8.83 -8.29
C VAL A 343 16.27 -7.59 -9.18
N GLN A 344 15.21 -6.82 -8.97
CA GLN A 344 15.01 -5.50 -9.57
C GLN A 344 14.89 -4.45 -8.47
N GLU A 345 15.48 -3.27 -8.70
CA GLU A 345 15.37 -2.14 -7.79
C GLU A 345 14.35 -1.13 -8.34
N PHE A 346 13.32 -0.85 -7.53
CA PHE A 346 12.29 0.14 -7.78
C PHE A 346 12.58 1.37 -6.91
N THR A 347 12.67 2.54 -7.54
CA THR A 347 12.89 3.82 -6.85
C THR A 347 11.99 4.90 -7.42
N ARG A 348 11.64 5.89 -6.62
CA ARG A 348 10.90 7.06 -7.11
C ARG A 348 11.71 7.76 -8.21
N LYS A 349 11.06 8.14 -9.31
CA LYS A 349 11.70 8.93 -10.37
C LYS A 349 12.11 10.30 -9.81
N LYS A 350 13.39 10.66 -9.92
CA LYS A 350 13.84 12.02 -9.62
C LYS A 350 13.26 12.95 -10.68
N VAL A 351 12.55 13.99 -10.25
CA VAL A 351 12.17 15.08 -11.15
C VAL A 351 13.44 15.89 -11.38
N VAL A 352 13.97 15.88 -12.61
CA VAL A 352 15.11 16.72 -12.98
C VAL A 352 14.57 18.12 -13.26
N GLU A 353 15.02 19.11 -12.49
CA GLU A 353 14.70 20.52 -12.72
C GLU A 353 15.21 20.91 -14.13
N GLY A 354 14.31 21.42 -14.99
CA GLY A 354 14.63 21.81 -16.37
C GLY A 354 13.92 21.02 -17.48
N GLU A 355 13.32 19.86 -17.18
CA GLU A 355 12.50 19.09 -18.15
C GLU A 355 10.98 19.29 -17.96
N GLU A 356 10.56 20.42 -17.40
CA GLU A 356 9.14 20.69 -17.13
C GLU A 356 8.27 20.72 -18.39
N GLY A 357 8.87 20.98 -19.55
CA GLY A 357 8.20 21.00 -20.86
C GLY A 357 8.16 19.67 -21.63
N LYS A 358 8.79 18.59 -21.13
CA LYS A 358 8.79 17.24 -21.77
C LYS A 358 8.17 16.16 -20.88
N LYS A 359 7.29 16.55 -19.95
CA LYS A 359 6.52 15.60 -19.13
C LYS A 359 5.45 14.93 -19.99
N SER A 360 5.76 13.79 -20.62
CA SER A 360 4.66 12.93 -21.08
C SER A 360 3.91 12.44 -19.84
N ASN A 361 2.59 12.63 -19.85
CA ASN A 361 1.65 12.21 -18.79
C ASN A 361 1.60 10.68 -18.60
N PHE A 362 2.35 9.92 -19.41
CA PHE A 362 2.33 8.46 -19.47
C PHE A 362 3.61 7.81 -18.95
N HIS A 363 4.51 8.56 -18.31
CA HIS A 363 5.68 7.95 -17.70
C HIS A 363 5.36 7.37 -16.31
N PRO A 364 5.79 6.14 -16.00
CA PRO A 364 5.72 5.61 -14.66
C PRO A 364 6.41 6.54 -13.65
N TYR A 365 5.81 6.66 -12.47
CA TYR A 365 6.30 7.57 -11.42
C TYR A 365 7.52 7.01 -10.66
N HIS A 366 7.86 5.74 -10.94
CA HIS A 366 9.04 5.03 -10.44
C HIS A 366 9.92 4.58 -11.60
N VAL A 367 11.18 4.29 -11.29
CA VAL A 367 12.17 3.75 -12.21
C VAL A 367 12.53 2.35 -11.74
N ILE A 368 12.61 1.42 -12.69
CA ILE A 368 13.01 0.04 -12.45
C ILE A 368 14.42 -0.14 -13.02
N LYS A 369 15.34 -0.65 -12.20
CA LYS A 369 16.70 -1.00 -12.61
C LYS A 369 16.96 -2.47 -12.29
N LYS A 370 17.76 -3.14 -13.12
CA LYS A 370 18.33 -4.42 -12.71
C LYS A 370 19.22 -4.19 -11.49
N CYS A 371 19.15 -5.09 -10.52
CA CYS A 371 19.98 -5.05 -9.33
C CYS A 371 20.89 -6.28 -9.33
N ASP A 372 22.19 -6.07 -9.15
CA ASP A 372 23.17 -7.16 -9.08
C ASP A 372 23.36 -7.70 -7.66
N MET A 373 22.62 -7.14 -6.68
CA MET A 373 22.64 -7.64 -5.30
C MET A 373 21.96 -9.01 -5.22
N SER A 374 22.54 -9.90 -4.43
CA SER A 374 21.90 -11.18 -4.09
C SER A 374 20.68 -10.96 -3.20
N LEU A 375 19.80 -11.98 -3.10
CA LEU A 375 18.68 -11.96 -2.16
C LEU A 375 19.16 -11.69 -0.73
N GLU A 376 20.20 -12.40 -0.30
CA GLU A 376 20.79 -12.24 1.03
C GLU A 376 21.24 -10.79 1.30
N GLN A 377 21.91 -10.16 0.34
CA GLN A 377 22.33 -8.76 0.45
C GLN A 377 21.13 -7.80 0.54
N CYS A 378 20.05 -8.08 -0.21
CA CYS A 378 18.83 -7.29 -0.14
C CYS A 378 18.13 -7.44 1.22
N LEU A 379 18.04 -8.67 1.75
CA LEU A 379 17.45 -8.97 3.05
C LEU A 379 18.23 -8.29 4.19
N ALA A 380 19.56 -8.34 4.15
CA ALA A 380 20.42 -7.71 5.15
C ALA A 380 20.34 -6.17 5.13
N ALA A 381 20.07 -5.58 3.97
CA ALA A 381 19.96 -4.12 3.82
C ALA A 381 18.55 -3.56 4.13
N SER A 382 17.53 -4.40 4.24
CA SER A 382 16.14 -3.96 4.29
C SER A 382 15.62 -3.73 5.71
N ASP A 383 14.91 -2.61 5.89
CA ASP A 383 14.18 -2.30 7.12
C ASP A 383 12.86 -3.08 7.20
N VAL A 384 12.32 -3.46 6.05
CA VAL A 384 11.06 -4.19 5.91
C VAL A 384 11.25 -5.33 4.91
N VAL A 385 10.75 -6.52 5.24
CA VAL A 385 10.72 -7.67 4.32
C VAL A 385 9.30 -8.19 4.20
N ILE A 386 8.84 -8.33 2.95
CA ILE A 386 7.47 -8.73 2.61
C ILE A 386 7.53 -10.02 1.82
N GLY A 387 7.02 -11.12 2.40
CA GLY A 387 6.98 -12.44 1.79
C GLY A 387 5.63 -12.74 1.13
N GLY A 388 5.67 -13.24 -0.10
CA GLY A 388 4.47 -13.53 -0.89
C GLY A 388 4.57 -14.76 -1.80
N VAL A 389 5.46 -15.70 -1.52
CA VAL A 389 5.68 -16.86 -2.39
C VAL A 389 4.60 -17.92 -2.14
N PRO A 390 3.82 -18.34 -3.17
CA PRO A 390 2.75 -19.32 -3.02
C PRO A 390 3.28 -20.76 -2.93
N SER A 391 4.26 -20.99 -2.06
CA SER A 391 4.86 -22.31 -1.84
C SER A 391 5.04 -22.58 -0.35
N LYS A 392 4.58 -23.75 0.10
CA LYS A 392 4.75 -24.22 1.47
C LYS A 392 6.20 -24.55 1.80
N SER A 393 7.00 -24.95 0.81
CA SER A 393 8.41 -25.31 0.99
C SER A 393 9.33 -24.09 1.05
N TYR A 394 8.90 -22.93 0.55
CA TYR A 394 9.72 -21.73 0.55
C TYR A 394 9.76 -21.09 1.94
N LYS A 395 10.95 -20.73 2.41
CA LYS A 395 11.21 -20.00 3.66
C LYS A 395 12.31 -18.96 3.45
N ILE A 396 12.09 -17.77 3.99
CA ILE A 396 13.06 -16.68 4.05
C ILE A 396 13.92 -16.92 5.29
N PRO A 397 15.25 -17.11 5.13
CA PRO A 397 16.11 -17.41 6.26
C PRO A 397 16.20 -16.27 7.27
N THR A 398 15.90 -16.53 8.54
CA THR A 398 15.93 -15.52 9.61
C THR A 398 17.34 -14.96 9.80
N ALA A 399 18.37 -15.80 9.63
CA ALA A 399 19.78 -15.40 9.74
C ALA A 399 20.17 -14.26 8.77
N GLN A 400 19.53 -14.17 7.59
CA GLN A 400 19.86 -13.19 6.55
C GLN A 400 19.15 -11.84 6.74
N LEU A 401 18.17 -11.76 7.63
CA LEU A 401 17.41 -10.54 7.87
C LEU A 401 18.20 -9.55 8.71
N LYS A 402 17.92 -8.26 8.56
CA LYS A 402 18.43 -7.21 9.46
C LYS A 402 17.80 -7.34 10.86
N GLU A 403 18.58 -7.04 11.89
CA GLU A 403 18.08 -6.95 13.27
C GLU A 403 16.97 -5.89 13.39
N GLY A 404 15.87 -6.23 14.04
CA GLY A 404 14.73 -5.32 14.21
C GLY A 404 13.88 -5.11 12.95
N VAL A 405 14.01 -5.97 11.93
CA VAL A 405 13.22 -5.91 10.69
C VAL A 405 11.71 -5.95 10.95
N VAL A 406 10.92 -5.27 10.11
CA VAL A 406 9.47 -5.49 10.04
C VAL A 406 9.17 -6.55 8.99
N ALA A 407 8.63 -7.70 9.41
CA ALA A 407 8.31 -8.83 8.55
C ALA A 407 6.80 -8.93 8.29
N ILE A 408 6.39 -9.03 7.02
CA ILE A 408 4.98 -9.18 6.63
C ILE A 408 4.83 -10.36 5.67
N ASN A 409 3.93 -11.29 5.98
CA ASN A 409 3.55 -12.39 5.10
C ASN A 409 2.16 -12.13 4.50
N PHE A 410 2.05 -12.20 3.17
CA PHE A 410 0.76 -12.07 2.49
C PHE A 410 0.32 -13.30 1.70
N SER A 411 1.18 -14.29 1.50
CA SER A 411 0.75 -15.55 0.90
C SER A 411 0.01 -16.42 1.91
N GLU A 412 -0.75 -17.39 1.41
CA GLU A 412 -1.40 -18.40 2.26
C GLU A 412 -0.39 -19.30 2.98
N SER A 413 0.80 -19.46 2.38
CA SER A 413 1.91 -20.22 2.96
C SER A 413 2.70 -19.34 3.91
N LYS A 414 3.21 -19.90 5.01
CA LYS A 414 4.15 -19.16 5.85
C LYS A 414 5.48 -19.02 5.11
N ASN A 415 5.88 -17.81 4.75
CA ASN A 415 7.15 -17.59 4.03
C ASN A 415 8.35 -17.29 4.93
N PHE A 416 8.18 -17.10 6.24
CA PHE A 416 9.29 -16.89 7.18
C PHE A 416 9.54 -18.17 7.98
N GLU A 417 10.78 -18.37 8.43
CA GLU A 417 11.13 -19.42 9.40
C GLU A 417 10.45 -19.15 10.76
N ASP A 418 10.30 -20.20 11.57
CA ASP A 418 9.53 -20.13 12.82
C ASP A 418 10.21 -19.27 13.90
N ASP A 419 11.53 -19.09 13.79
CA ASP A 419 12.39 -18.26 14.66
C ASP A 419 12.40 -16.77 14.28
N ILE A 420 11.59 -16.33 13.31
CA ILE A 420 11.50 -14.93 12.86
C ILE A 420 11.29 -13.93 14.02
N LYS A 421 10.60 -14.37 15.08
CA LYS A 421 10.30 -13.54 16.25
C LYS A 421 11.52 -13.22 17.11
N ASP A 422 12.63 -13.93 16.91
CA ASP A 422 13.86 -13.68 17.65
C ASP A 422 14.64 -12.50 17.04
N LYS A 423 14.31 -12.11 15.80
CA LYS A 423 15.02 -11.06 15.04
C LYS A 423 14.16 -9.88 14.61
N ALA A 424 12.89 -10.12 14.32
CA ALA A 424 11.98 -9.08 13.86
C ALA A 424 11.50 -8.20 15.02
N SER A 425 11.44 -6.88 14.81
CA SER A 425 10.78 -5.98 15.78
C SER A 425 9.25 -6.14 15.71
N ILE A 426 8.72 -6.34 14.50
CA ILE A 426 7.31 -6.53 14.22
C ILE A 426 7.13 -7.67 13.22
N TYR A 427 6.21 -8.59 13.49
CA TYR A 427 5.84 -9.65 12.56
C TYR A 427 4.33 -9.68 12.30
N CYS A 428 3.94 -9.63 11.03
CA CYS A 428 2.57 -9.84 10.56
C CYS A 428 2.46 -11.17 9.79
N PRO A 429 1.92 -12.24 10.40
CA PRO A 429 1.87 -13.57 9.79
C PRO A 429 0.85 -13.70 8.67
N GLY A 430 -0.11 -12.78 8.56
CA GLY A 430 -1.14 -12.83 7.53
C GLY A 430 -1.98 -11.57 7.46
N ILE A 431 -2.33 -11.16 6.23
CA ILE A 431 -3.06 -9.92 5.94
C ILE A 431 -4.52 -10.14 5.51
N GLY A 432 -4.99 -11.38 5.36
CA GLY A 432 -6.26 -11.69 4.69
C GLY A 432 -7.47 -10.90 5.23
N LYS A 433 -7.58 -10.74 6.55
CA LYS A 433 -8.64 -9.92 7.16
C LYS A 433 -8.58 -8.44 6.77
N ALA A 434 -7.37 -7.89 6.65
CA ALA A 434 -7.16 -6.52 6.18
C ALA A 434 -7.52 -6.39 4.69
N THR A 435 -7.19 -7.40 3.88
CA THR A 435 -7.57 -7.47 2.47
C THR A 435 -9.09 -7.43 2.30
N ILE A 436 -9.83 -8.25 3.06
CA ILE A 436 -11.31 -8.31 2.98
C ILE A 436 -11.94 -6.94 3.28
N VAL A 437 -11.53 -6.25 4.33
CA VAL A 437 -12.14 -4.93 4.64
C VAL A 437 -11.77 -3.86 3.62
N LEU A 438 -10.61 -3.95 2.96
CA LEU A 438 -10.22 -2.99 1.93
C LEU A 438 -10.93 -3.26 0.61
N LEU A 439 -11.25 -4.52 0.32
CA LEU A 439 -12.15 -4.92 -0.75
C LEU A 439 -13.56 -4.33 -0.50
N GLN A 440 -14.11 -4.48 0.71
CA GLN A 440 -15.40 -3.88 1.08
C GLN A 440 -15.38 -2.35 0.98
N ARG A 441 -14.27 -1.71 1.37
CA ARG A 441 -14.07 -0.26 1.20
C ARG A 441 -14.05 0.14 -0.27
N ASN A 442 -13.42 -0.67 -1.14
CA ASN A 442 -13.42 -0.44 -2.58
C ASN A 442 -14.83 -0.59 -3.17
N LEU A 443 -15.64 -1.55 -2.70
CA LEU A 443 -17.05 -1.69 -3.07
C LEU A 443 -17.84 -0.41 -2.81
N LEU A 444 -17.73 0.18 -1.62
CA LEU A 444 -18.44 1.42 -1.29
C LEU A 444 -18.04 2.56 -2.22
N ARG A 445 -16.73 2.67 -2.50
CA ARG A 445 -16.19 3.67 -3.43
C ARG A 445 -16.71 3.49 -4.86
N LEU A 446 -16.73 2.26 -5.36
CA LEU A 446 -17.27 1.97 -6.70
C LEU A 446 -18.77 2.22 -6.80
N ARG A 447 -19.53 1.89 -5.74
CA ARG A 447 -20.95 2.21 -5.65
C ARG A 447 -21.20 3.72 -5.70
N GLU A 448 -20.39 4.52 -5.02
CA GLU A 448 -20.44 5.99 -5.11
C GLU A 448 -20.19 6.47 -6.56
N TYR A 449 -19.32 5.80 -7.31
CA TYR A 449 -19.01 6.17 -8.70
C TYR A 449 -20.19 5.87 -9.61
N GLN A 450 -20.75 4.66 -9.49
CA GLN A 450 -21.96 4.26 -10.21
C GLN A 450 -23.12 5.22 -9.90
N ALA A 451 -23.33 5.60 -8.63
CA ALA A 451 -24.37 6.53 -8.24
C ALA A 451 -24.16 7.93 -8.82
N SER A 452 -22.94 8.46 -8.76
CA SER A 452 -22.58 9.77 -9.31
C SER A 452 -22.76 9.82 -10.84
N LEU A 453 -22.38 8.74 -11.53
CA LEU A 453 -22.59 8.61 -12.97
C LEU A 453 -24.08 8.61 -13.31
N ARG A 454 -24.90 7.78 -12.63
CA ARG A 454 -26.36 7.72 -12.85
C ARG A 454 -27.04 9.08 -12.62
N GLN A 455 -26.64 9.83 -11.59
CA GLN A 455 -27.16 11.17 -11.33
C GLN A 455 -26.81 12.17 -12.43
N GLY A 456 -25.57 12.13 -12.94
CA GLY A 456 -25.16 12.96 -14.07
C GLY A 456 -25.96 12.69 -15.35
N LEU A 457 -26.31 11.42 -15.60
CA LEU A 457 -27.16 11.05 -16.74
C LEU A 457 -28.59 11.58 -16.61
N ALA A 458 -29.18 11.48 -15.41
CA ALA A 458 -30.52 11.99 -15.14
C ALA A 458 -30.62 13.51 -15.33
N GLN A 459 -29.59 14.27 -14.89
CA GLN A 459 -29.56 15.73 -15.08
C GLN A 459 -29.38 16.14 -16.55
N GLY A 460 -28.60 15.37 -17.32
CA GLY A 460 -28.43 15.61 -18.76
C GLY A 460 -29.68 15.35 -19.61
N GLN A 461 -30.58 14.47 -19.16
CA GLN A 461 -31.85 14.19 -19.84
C GLN A 461 -32.95 15.23 -19.56
N VAL A 462 -32.85 16.02 -18.48
CA VAL A 462 -33.83 17.07 -18.13
C VAL A 462 -33.51 18.41 -18.83
N HIS A 463 -32.35 18.53 -19.46
CA HIS A 463 -31.91 19.72 -20.20
C HIS A 463 -31.86 19.53 -21.73
N GLN A 464 -32.36 18.41 -22.23
CA GLN A 464 -32.77 18.21 -23.63
C GLN A 464 -34.28 18.25 -23.72
#